data_AF-A0A1Y1R9N8-F1
#
_entry.id   AF-A0A1Y1R9N8-F1
#
_cell.length_a   1.000
_cell.length_b   1.000
_cell.length_c   1.000
_cell.angle_alpha   90.00
_cell.angle_beta   90.00
_cell.angle_gamma   90.00
#
_symmetry.space_group_name_H-M   'P 1'
#
loop_
_entity.id
_entity.type
_entity.pdbx_description
1 polymer ?
#
loop_
_entity_poly.entity_id
_entity_poly.type
_entity_poly.pdbx_seq_one_letter_code
_entity_poly.pdbx_strand_id
1 'polypeptide(L)'
;MKKRNIIFIAVSGIFMLAGCSSTPSAGEAKTYSKTPAEVYQASCKKCHGEHGEGNPKKKAPALNDRQAGELELDLYDVKNGGTNQSSGTEHEVMEHNMQKLIAKGYDYDPKAMAEYIEKNFYKGLKK
;
A
#
# COMPACT_ATOMS: atom_id res chain seq x y z
N MET A 1 4.27 -46.44 -60.76
CA MET A 1 5.66 -46.94 -60.67
C MET A 1 6.57 -45.81 -60.23
N LYS A 2 7.53 -46.09 -59.33
CA LYS A 2 8.76 -45.31 -59.01
C LYS A 2 8.58 -43.95 -58.31
N LYS A 3 9.19 -43.61 -57.17
CA LYS A 3 10.04 -44.30 -56.16
C LYS A 3 9.85 -43.54 -54.83
N ARG A 4 9.79 -44.26 -53.71
CA ARG A 4 9.88 -43.69 -52.35
C ARG A 4 11.35 -43.37 -52.05
N ASN A 5 11.65 -42.13 -51.66
CA ASN A 5 12.91 -41.81 -51.01
C ASN A 5 12.68 -41.82 -49.49
N ILE A 6 13.41 -42.70 -48.81
CA ILE A 6 13.59 -42.71 -47.36
C ILE A 6 14.94 -42.01 -47.12
N ILE A 7 14.96 -40.98 -46.27
CA ILE A 7 16.18 -40.46 -45.66
C ILE A 7 15.98 -40.41 -44.14
N PHE A 8 17.07 -40.73 -43.46
CA PHE A 8 17.24 -41.20 -42.10
C PHE A 8 17.07 -40.14 -40.99
N ILE A 9 16.48 -40.61 -39.89
CA ILE A 9 16.74 -40.37 -38.45
C ILE A 9 17.73 -39.26 -38.08
N ALA A 10 17.28 -38.33 -37.21
CA ALA A 10 18.11 -37.78 -36.13
C ALA A 10 17.24 -37.51 -34.89
N VAL A 11 17.60 -38.16 -33.79
CA VAL A 11 17.03 -37.97 -32.45
C VAL A 11 17.56 -36.66 -31.88
N SER A 12 16.67 -35.77 -31.44
CA SER A 12 16.95 -34.68 -30.48
C SER A 12 15.56 -34.25 -29.97
N GLY A 13 15.12 -34.63 -28.78
CA GLY A 13 15.71 -34.21 -27.52
C GLY A 13 15.31 -32.76 -27.27
N ILE A 14 14.27 -32.55 -26.45
CA ILE A 14 14.16 -31.53 -25.38
C ILE A 14 12.68 -31.31 -25.03
N PHE A 15 12.37 -31.72 -23.81
CA PHE A 15 11.24 -31.31 -23.00
C PHE A 15 11.25 -29.77 -22.91
N MET A 16 10.24 -29.08 -23.45
CA MET A 16 9.96 -27.69 -23.06
C MET A 16 8.62 -27.63 -22.36
N LEU A 17 8.69 -27.76 -21.03
CA LEU A 17 7.72 -27.14 -20.14
C LEU A 17 7.84 -25.62 -20.37
N ALA A 18 6.90 -25.06 -21.11
CA ALA A 18 6.71 -23.61 -21.17
C ALA A 18 6.20 -23.15 -19.80
N GLY A 19 7.16 -22.99 -18.87
CA GLY A 19 6.96 -22.40 -17.58
C GLY A 19 6.49 -20.96 -17.74
N CYS A 20 5.35 -20.68 -17.14
CA CYS A 20 4.80 -19.36 -16.94
C CYS A 20 5.84 -18.47 -16.24
N SER A 21 6.34 -17.44 -16.91
CA SER A 21 7.08 -16.36 -16.27
C SER A 21 6.36 -15.05 -16.52
N SER A 22 5.20 -14.89 -15.87
CA SER A 22 4.68 -13.57 -15.54
C SER A 22 5.63 -12.96 -14.51
N THR A 23 6.70 -12.32 -14.99
CA THR A 23 7.41 -11.29 -14.22
C THR A 23 6.35 -10.31 -13.71
N PRO A 24 6.17 -10.14 -12.39
CA PRO A 24 5.35 -9.06 -11.91
C PRO A 24 6.05 -7.77 -12.36
N SER A 25 5.40 -7.03 -13.24
CA SER A 25 5.79 -5.66 -13.54
C SER A 25 5.67 -4.90 -12.23
N ALA A 26 6.79 -4.76 -11.51
CA ALA A 26 6.88 -3.82 -10.41
C ALA A 26 6.67 -2.44 -11.05
N GLY A 27 5.43 -1.94 -10.92
CA GLY A 27 5.04 -0.64 -11.46
C GLY A 27 6.04 0.43 -11.01
N GLU A 28 6.30 1.39 -11.89
CA GLU A 28 7.21 2.51 -11.64
C GLU A 28 7.01 3.07 -10.24
N ALA A 29 8.08 3.13 -9.45
CA ALA A 29 8.02 3.62 -8.09
C ALA A 29 7.59 5.09 -8.09
N LYS A 30 6.37 5.36 -7.61
CA LYS A 30 5.86 6.72 -7.45
C LYS A 30 6.77 7.48 -6.49
N THR A 31 7.27 8.65 -6.90
CA THR A 31 8.04 9.55 -6.04
C THR A 31 7.09 10.49 -5.29
N TYR A 32 7.29 10.62 -3.99
CA TYR A 32 6.50 11.50 -3.12
C TYR A 32 7.31 12.73 -2.70
N SER A 33 6.70 13.91 -2.72
CA SER A 33 7.39 15.17 -2.44
C SER A 33 7.65 15.44 -0.96
N LYS A 34 7.11 14.63 -0.05
CA LYS A 34 7.26 14.76 1.40
C LYS A 34 7.48 13.39 2.03
N THR A 35 8.23 13.38 3.11
CA THR A 35 8.38 12.20 3.97
C THR A 35 7.11 11.97 4.79
N PRO A 36 6.89 10.73 5.30
CA PRO A 36 5.81 10.44 6.24
C PRO A 36 5.80 11.36 7.46
N ALA A 37 6.98 11.66 8.02
CA ALA A 37 7.10 12.55 9.18
C ALA A 37 6.58 13.96 8.88
N GLU A 38 6.98 14.54 7.74
CA GLU A 38 6.53 15.87 7.32
C GLU A 38 5.01 15.92 7.09
N VAL A 39 4.45 14.91 6.41
CA VAL A 39 3.00 14.81 6.19
C VAL A 39 2.27 14.69 7.52
N TYR A 40 2.73 13.80 8.41
CA TYR A 40 2.09 13.55 9.68
C TYR A 40 2.05 14.82 10.55
N GLN A 41 3.20 15.47 10.67
CA GLN A 41 3.38 16.68 11.47
C GLN A 41 2.60 17.87 10.91
N ALA A 42 2.55 18.02 9.58
CA ALA A 42 1.84 19.15 8.96
C ALA A 42 0.31 18.96 8.91
N SER A 43 -0.17 17.72 8.83
CA SER A 43 -1.58 17.45 8.50
C SER A 43 -2.28 16.46 9.41
N CYS A 44 -1.75 15.24 9.59
CA CYS A 44 -2.45 14.15 10.27
C CYS A 44 -2.68 14.44 11.76
N LYS A 45 -1.65 14.98 12.45
CA LYS A 45 -1.70 15.19 13.90
C LYS A 45 -2.80 16.14 14.38
N LYS A 46 -3.24 17.05 13.50
CA LYS A 46 -4.32 18.02 13.79
C LYS A 46 -5.64 17.32 14.16
N CYS A 47 -5.84 16.11 13.65
CA CYS A 47 -7.00 15.29 13.95
C CYS A 47 -6.62 14.07 14.79
N HIS A 48 -5.54 13.37 14.45
CA HIS A 48 -5.19 12.10 15.10
C HIS A 48 -4.31 12.24 16.35
N GLY A 49 -3.95 13.46 16.75
CA GLY A 49 -3.11 13.72 17.92
C GLY A 49 -1.62 13.73 17.59
N GLU A 50 -0.79 14.20 18.53
CA GLU A 50 0.66 14.33 18.31
C GLU A 50 1.35 12.97 18.16
N HIS A 51 0.82 11.95 18.84
CA HIS A 51 1.32 10.58 18.85
C HIS A 51 0.28 9.59 18.32
N GLY A 52 -0.69 10.03 17.52
CA GLY A 52 -1.69 9.15 16.94
C GLY A 52 -2.70 8.62 17.97
N GLU A 53 -2.85 9.28 19.12
CA GLU A 53 -3.76 8.88 20.18
C GLU A 53 -5.25 9.02 19.84
N GLY A 54 -5.56 9.62 18.69
CA GLY A 54 -6.93 9.92 18.26
C GLY A 54 -7.49 11.16 18.94
N ASN A 55 -8.63 11.62 18.45
CA ASN A 55 -9.33 12.76 19.03
C ASN A 55 -10.85 12.55 18.95
N PRO A 56 -11.50 12.18 20.06
CA PRO A 56 -12.94 11.96 20.11
C PRO A 56 -13.76 13.18 19.68
N LYS A 57 -13.30 14.41 20.00
CA LYS A 57 -13.99 15.65 19.58
C LYS A 57 -13.97 15.86 18.07
N LYS A 58 -13.01 15.26 17.38
CA LYS A 58 -12.89 15.27 15.91
C LYS A 58 -13.36 13.98 15.28
N LYS A 59 -13.85 13.02 16.07
CA LYS A 59 -14.16 11.65 15.64
C LYS A 59 -13.00 10.98 14.89
N ALA A 60 -11.77 11.37 15.21
CA ALA A 60 -10.58 10.80 14.61
C ALA A 60 -10.14 9.59 15.44
N PRO A 61 -10.10 8.37 14.86
CA PRO A 61 -9.66 7.19 15.59
C PRO A 61 -8.19 7.30 15.97
N ALA A 62 -7.80 6.52 16.98
CA ALA A 62 -6.40 6.29 17.27
C ALA A 62 -5.74 5.57 16.09
N LEU A 63 -4.50 5.93 15.83
CA LEU A 63 -3.62 5.27 14.87
C LEU A 63 -2.52 4.48 15.60
N ASN A 64 -2.31 4.76 16.89
CA ASN A 64 -1.22 4.22 17.69
C ASN A 64 -1.54 2.95 18.47
N ASP A 65 -2.70 2.36 18.21
CA ASP A 65 -3.16 1.07 18.73
C ASP A 65 -3.24 -0.01 17.63
N ARG A 66 -2.77 0.31 16.43
CA ARG A 66 -2.79 -0.54 15.24
C ARG A 66 -1.37 -0.81 14.74
N GLN A 67 -1.16 -1.99 14.17
CA GLN A 67 0.12 -2.36 13.57
C GLN A 67 0.24 -1.82 12.14
N ALA A 68 1.46 -1.74 11.60
CA ALA A 68 1.70 -1.16 10.28
C ALA A 68 0.91 -1.87 9.16
N GLY A 69 0.79 -3.20 9.20
CA GLY A 69 0.04 -3.93 8.17
C GLY A 69 -1.45 -3.55 8.13
N GLU A 70 -2.07 -3.33 9.28
CA GLU A 70 -3.47 -2.90 9.36
C GLU A 70 -3.63 -1.44 8.93
N LEU A 71 -2.71 -0.57 9.36
CA LEU A 71 -2.70 0.83 8.99
C LEU A 71 -2.46 1.02 7.50
N GLU A 72 -1.59 0.22 6.87
CA GLU A 72 -1.31 0.30 5.43
C GLU A 72 -2.59 0.06 4.62
N LEU A 73 -3.37 -0.95 4.99
CA LEU A 73 -4.64 -1.26 4.35
C LEU A 73 -5.64 -0.11 4.49
N ASP A 74 -5.84 0.39 5.72
CA ASP A 74 -6.74 1.51 5.98
C ASP A 74 -6.30 2.78 5.24
N LEU A 75 -5.01 3.11 5.28
CA LEU A 75 -4.44 4.29 4.62
C LEU A 75 -4.54 4.18 3.10
N TYR A 76 -4.34 2.99 2.54
CA TYR A 76 -4.53 2.73 1.12
C TYR A 76 -6.00 2.88 0.72
N ASP A 77 -6.93 2.35 1.51
CA ASP A 77 -8.37 2.41 1.28
C ASP A 77 -8.86 3.86 1.24
N VAL A 78 -8.56 4.66 2.28
CA VAL A 78 -8.97 6.09 2.34
C VAL A 78 -8.27 6.95 1.29
N LYS A 79 -7.06 6.60 0.88
CA LYS A 79 -6.30 7.35 -0.13
C LYS A 79 -6.81 7.11 -1.54
N ASN A 80 -7.29 5.90 -1.84
CA ASN A 80 -7.73 5.53 -3.19
C ASN A 80 -9.25 5.48 -3.35
N GLY A 81 -10.01 5.80 -2.30
CA GLY A 81 -11.48 5.73 -2.31
C GLY A 81 -11.96 4.30 -2.51
N GLY A 82 -11.36 3.37 -1.76
CA GLY A 82 -11.57 1.94 -1.93
C GLY A 82 -12.94 1.44 -1.44
N THR A 83 -12.99 0.16 -1.07
CA THR A 83 -14.22 -0.62 -0.86
C THR A 83 -14.96 -0.31 0.47
N ASN A 84 -14.61 0.78 1.16
CA ASN A 84 -15.07 1.10 2.51
C ASN A 84 -14.91 -0.11 3.46
N GLN A 85 -13.77 -0.80 3.35
CA GLN A 85 -13.43 -1.95 4.19
C GLN A 85 -12.62 -1.51 5.41
N SER A 86 -12.32 -0.20 5.50
CA SER A 86 -11.68 0.34 6.68
C SER A 86 -12.51 0.12 7.93
N SER A 87 -11.83 -0.28 8.99
CA SER A 87 -12.40 -0.47 10.33
C SER A 87 -12.95 0.81 11.00
N GLY A 88 -12.80 1.98 10.35
CA GLY A 88 -13.21 3.28 10.87
C GLY A 88 -14.69 3.59 10.63
N THR A 89 -15.37 4.13 11.65
CA THR A 89 -16.80 4.50 11.58
C THR A 89 -17.09 5.72 10.68
N GLU A 90 -16.06 6.44 10.24
CA GLU A 90 -16.16 7.70 9.49
C GLU A 90 -15.27 7.66 8.24
N HIS A 91 -15.21 6.49 7.57
CA HIS A 91 -14.34 6.25 6.41
C HIS A 91 -14.55 7.29 5.31
N GLU A 92 -15.80 7.57 4.90
CA GLU A 92 -16.14 8.54 3.84
C GLU A 92 -15.61 9.95 4.16
N VAL A 93 -15.68 10.34 5.44
CA VAL A 93 -15.16 11.64 5.90
C VAL A 93 -13.64 11.66 5.79
N MET A 94 -12.99 10.57 6.17
CA MET A 94 -11.53 10.47 6.08
C MET A 94 -11.05 10.40 4.64
N GLU A 95 -11.73 9.66 3.77
CA GLU A 95 -11.47 9.60 2.33
C GLU A 95 -11.52 11.01 1.72
N HIS A 96 -12.61 11.74 1.94
CA HIS A 96 -12.74 13.12 1.46
C HIS A 96 -11.63 14.04 1.97
N ASN A 97 -11.29 13.93 3.26
CA ASN A 97 -10.19 14.70 3.84
C ASN A 97 -8.85 14.30 3.25
N MET A 98 -8.63 13.02 2.97
CA MET A 98 -7.42 12.50 2.35
C MET A 98 -7.25 13.06 0.94
N GLN A 99 -8.31 13.08 0.12
CA GLN A 99 -8.26 13.71 -1.21
C GLN A 99 -7.88 15.20 -1.13
N LYS A 100 -8.40 15.93 -0.13
CA LYS A 100 -8.02 17.32 0.10
C LYS A 100 -6.55 17.48 0.54
N LEU A 101 -6.00 16.54 1.29
CA LEU A 101 -4.58 16.56 1.69
C LEU A 101 -3.69 16.29 0.48
N ILE A 102 -4.03 15.30 -0.34
CA ILE A 102 -3.32 14.98 -1.59
C ILE A 102 -3.32 16.20 -2.52
N ALA A 103 -4.47 16.84 -2.74
CA ALA A 103 -4.58 18.06 -3.55
C ALA A 103 -3.74 19.23 -3.02
N LYS A 104 -3.40 19.24 -1.74
CA LYS A 104 -2.53 20.24 -1.10
C LYS A 104 -1.05 19.85 -1.08
N GLY A 105 -0.68 18.74 -1.73
CA GLY A 105 0.69 18.25 -1.81
C GLY A 105 1.17 17.50 -0.56
N TYR A 106 0.24 16.90 0.19
CA TYR A 106 0.51 15.97 1.30
C TYR A 106 0.25 14.52 0.90
N ASP A 107 0.48 14.18 -0.37
CA ASP A 107 0.45 12.79 -0.83
C ASP A 107 1.62 12.00 -0.23
N TYR A 108 1.41 10.71 0.03
CA TYR A 108 2.38 9.82 0.68
C TYR A 108 2.20 8.36 0.25
N ASP A 109 3.25 7.56 0.48
CA ASP A 109 3.20 6.12 0.35
C ASP A 109 2.50 5.49 1.58
N PRO A 110 1.39 4.75 1.42
CA PRO A 110 0.64 4.20 2.55
C PRO A 110 1.47 3.30 3.46
N LYS A 111 2.34 2.46 2.87
CA LYS A 111 3.21 1.56 3.62
C LYS A 111 4.23 2.35 4.46
N ALA A 112 4.93 3.29 3.84
CA ALA A 112 5.91 4.12 4.53
C ALA A 112 5.27 4.95 5.66
N MET A 113 4.03 5.42 5.47
CA MET A 113 3.28 6.11 6.51
C MET A 113 2.88 5.18 7.66
N ALA A 114 2.40 3.97 7.35
CA ALA A 114 2.04 2.98 8.34
C ALA A 114 3.24 2.55 9.19
N GLU A 115 4.37 2.24 8.56
CA GLU A 115 5.64 1.91 9.24
C GLU A 115 6.13 3.06 10.10
N TYR A 116 6.01 4.31 9.62
CA TYR A 116 6.35 5.49 10.40
C TYR A 116 5.46 5.60 11.66
N ILE A 117 4.14 5.46 11.53
CA ILE A 117 3.23 5.54 12.68
C ILE A 117 3.54 4.43 13.68
N GLU A 118 3.70 3.20 13.23
CA GLU A 118 3.96 2.07 14.11
C GLU A 118 5.28 2.28 14.88
N LYS A 119 6.37 2.54 14.16
CA LYS A 119 7.71 2.72 14.73
C LYS A 119 7.77 3.81 15.79
N ASN A 120 7.04 4.91 15.59
CA ASN A 120 7.16 6.09 16.45
C ASN A 120 6.11 6.11 17.56
N PHE A 121 4.95 5.52 17.35
CA PHE A 121 3.79 5.76 18.20
C PHE A 121 3.12 4.50 18.74
N TYR A 122 3.32 3.31 18.13
CA TYR A 122 2.57 2.12 18.50
C TYR A 122 2.75 1.75 19.97
N LYS A 123 1.64 1.76 20.70
CA LYS A 123 1.59 1.47 22.15
C LYS A 123 1.90 0.01 22.47
N GLY A 124 1.76 -0.90 21.49
CA GLY A 124 2.06 -2.32 21.64
C GLY A 124 3.56 -2.65 21.55
N LEU A 125 4.42 -1.70 21.13
CA LEU A 125 5.87 -1.84 21.25
C LEU A 125 6.25 -1.73 22.74
N LYS A 126 6.18 -2.85 23.46
CA LYS A 126 6.79 -2.93 24.79
C LYS A 126 8.29 -2.63 24.65
N LYS A 127 8.74 -1.51 25.21
CA LYS A 127 10.16 -1.27 25.49
C LYS A 127 10.59 -2.06 26.71
#